data_AF-A0ABD6AT02-F1
#
_entry.id   AF-A0ABD6AT02-F1
#
_cell.length_a   1.000
_cell.length_b   1.000
_cell.length_c   1.000
_cell.angle_alpha   90.00
_cell.angle_beta   90.00
_cell.angle_gamma   90.00
#
_symmetry.space_group_name_H-M   'P 1'
#
loop_
_entity.id
_entity.type
_entity.pdbx_description
1 polymer ?
#
loop_
_entity_poly.entity_id
_entity_poly.type
_entity_poly.pdbx_seq_one_letter_code
_entity_poly.pdbx_strand_id
1 'polypeptide(L)'
;MPAPPPPADPPDDADAFATALAERFEATPTERRVVARQARDLADSGRYEADTGHELTPAVVVHELADAPDERLPSKWNWWLGSLELAFGDYAEFQVRAVGRE
;
A
#
# COMPACT_ATOMS: atom_id res chain seq x y z
N MET A 1 36.69 -23.66 14.68
CA MET A 1 36.26 -22.44 13.96
C MET A 1 34.74 -22.49 13.94
N PRO A 2 34.01 -21.55 14.55
CA PRO A 2 32.56 -21.48 14.40
C PRO A 2 32.24 -21.22 12.92
N ALA A 3 31.19 -21.88 12.41
CA ALA A 3 30.67 -21.61 11.08
C ALA A 3 30.34 -20.11 10.94
N PRO A 4 30.53 -19.49 9.76
CA PRO A 4 29.98 -18.15 9.55
C PRO A 4 28.48 -18.18 9.87
N PRO A 5 27.91 -17.12 10.46
CA PRO A 5 26.47 -17.01 10.54
C PRO A 5 25.89 -17.24 9.13
N PRO A 6 24.71 -17.88 9.01
CA PRO A 6 24.04 -17.91 7.71
C PRO A 6 24.00 -16.48 7.16
N PRO A 7 24.12 -16.28 5.83
CA PRO A 7 23.92 -14.95 5.28
C PRO A 7 22.65 -14.40 5.90
N ALA A 8 22.74 -13.21 6.51
CA ALA A 8 21.55 -12.47 6.87
C ALA A 8 20.65 -12.53 5.64
N ASP A 9 19.39 -12.90 5.86
CA ASP A 9 18.33 -12.80 4.87
C ASP A 9 18.62 -11.57 3.98
N PRO A 10 18.64 -11.70 2.63
CA PRO A 10 18.77 -10.51 1.80
C PRO A 10 17.76 -9.48 2.31
N PRO A 11 18.07 -8.18 2.37
CA PRO A 11 17.11 -7.21 2.91
C PRO A 11 15.80 -7.42 2.15
N ASP A 12 14.80 -7.99 2.84
CA ASP A 12 13.43 -8.29 2.39
C ASP A 12 13.18 -7.58 1.05
N ASP A 13 13.24 -8.32 -0.07
CA ASP A 13 13.11 -7.81 -1.45
C ASP A 13 12.33 -6.49 -1.46
N ALA A 14 13.04 -5.37 -1.64
CA ALA A 14 12.54 -4.03 -1.32
C ALA A 14 11.08 -3.86 -1.73
N ASP A 15 10.18 -3.84 -0.74
CA ASP A 15 8.73 -3.94 -0.92
C ASP A 15 8.28 -3.19 -2.19
N ALA A 16 7.80 -3.93 -3.19
CA ALA A 16 7.57 -3.39 -4.53
C ALA A 16 6.55 -2.24 -4.51
N PHE A 17 5.59 -2.28 -3.58
CA PHE A 17 4.68 -1.17 -3.33
C PHE A 17 5.44 0.04 -2.77
N ALA A 18 6.26 -0.13 -1.74
CA ALA A 18 7.06 0.96 -1.16
C ALA A 18 7.99 1.61 -2.19
N THR A 19 8.60 0.83 -3.07
CA THR A 19 9.45 1.32 -4.17
C THR A 19 8.64 2.15 -5.16
N ALA A 20 7.55 1.59 -5.71
CA ALA A 20 6.71 2.30 -6.68
C ALA A 20 6.09 3.59 -6.10
N LEU A 21 5.69 3.56 -4.82
CA LEU A 21 5.18 4.73 -4.12
C LEU A 21 6.26 5.81 -3.93
N ALA A 22 7.51 5.42 -3.66
CA ALA A 22 8.63 6.35 -3.51
C ALA A 22 9.01 7.02 -4.82
N GLU A 23 8.87 6.33 -5.95
CA GLU A 23 9.15 6.90 -7.28
C GLU A 23 8.11 7.92 -7.72
N ARG A 24 6.84 7.75 -7.32
CA ARG A 24 5.76 8.63 -7.78
C ARG A 24 5.38 9.75 -6.81
N PHE A 25 5.48 9.51 -5.50
CA PHE A 25 4.92 10.39 -4.48
C PHE A 25 5.98 10.90 -3.51
N GLU A 26 5.95 12.21 -3.26
CA GLU A 26 6.71 12.81 -2.17
C GLU A 26 5.96 12.56 -0.85
N ALA A 27 6.39 11.55 -0.11
CA ALA A 27 5.83 11.17 1.18
C ALA A 27 6.93 10.83 2.17
N THR A 28 6.62 10.89 3.46
CA THR A 28 7.60 10.48 4.48
C THR A 28 7.84 8.96 4.41
N PRO A 29 9.03 8.47 4.83
CA PRO A 29 9.29 7.03 4.88
C PRO A 29 8.25 6.26 5.71
N THR A 30 7.73 6.87 6.77
CA THR A 30 6.66 6.32 7.60
C THR A 30 5.36 6.14 6.82
N GLU A 31 4.91 7.19 6.11
CA GLU A 31 3.70 7.12 5.29
C GLU A 31 3.79 6.10 4.17
N ARG A 32 4.93 6.06 3.47
CA ARG A 32 5.16 5.06 2.43
C ARG A 32 5.08 3.64 2.98
N ARG A 33 5.73 3.38 4.11
CA ARG A 33 5.71 2.04 4.74
C ARG A 33 4.30 1.64 5.16
N VAL A 34 3.52 2.56 5.73
CA VAL A 34 2.14 2.26 6.13
C VAL A 34 1.27 1.95 4.92
N VAL A 35 1.31 2.77 3.87
CA VAL A 35 0.49 2.53 2.67
C VAL A 35 0.95 1.30 1.91
N ALA A 36 2.26 1.08 1.78
CA ALA A 36 2.81 -0.13 1.16
C ALA A 36 2.33 -1.41 1.87
N ARG A 37 2.35 -1.40 3.21
CA ARG A 37 1.84 -2.53 4.00
C ARG A 37 0.36 -2.78 3.76
N GLN A 38 -0.47 -1.72 3.77
CA GLN A 38 -1.91 -1.87 3.51
C GLN A 38 -2.20 -2.34 2.08
N ALA A 39 -1.42 -1.86 1.09
CA ALA A 39 -1.54 -2.31 -0.29
C ALA A 39 -1.19 -3.80 -0.45
N ARG A 40 -0.13 -4.25 0.23
CA ARG A 40 0.24 -5.66 0.28
C ARG A 40 -0.83 -6.52 0.95
N ASP A 41 -1.37 -6.07 2.08
CA ASP A 41 -2.44 -6.77 2.81
C ASP A 41 -3.71 -6.92 1.95
N LEU A 42 -4.08 -5.84 1.24
CA LEU A 42 -5.19 -5.90 0.29
C LEU A 42 -4.90 -6.82 -0.90
N ALA A 43 -3.68 -6.82 -1.44
CA ALA A 43 -3.30 -7.72 -2.52
C ALA A 43 -3.32 -9.20 -2.07
N ASP A 44 -2.78 -9.49 -0.89
CA ASP A 44 -2.75 -10.83 -0.30
C ASP A 44 -4.15 -11.37 0.03
N SER A 45 -5.08 -10.48 0.40
CA SER A 45 -6.48 -10.84 0.63
C SER A 45 -7.19 -11.38 -0.62
N GLY A 46 -6.68 -11.07 -1.82
CA GLY A 46 -7.32 -11.40 -3.10
C GLY A 46 -8.64 -10.67 -3.36
N ARG A 47 -9.09 -9.81 -2.44
CA ARG A 47 -10.39 -9.13 -2.49
C ARG A 47 -10.54 -8.24 -3.71
N TYR A 48 -9.53 -7.42 -3.98
CA TYR A 48 -9.51 -6.53 -5.14
C TYR A 48 -9.67 -7.31 -6.45
N GLU A 49 -9.03 -8.47 -6.59
CA GLU A 49 -9.17 -9.33 -7.77
C GLU A 49 -10.56 -9.96 -7.85
N ALA A 50 -11.12 -10.40 -6.72
CA ALA A 50 -12.46 -10.97 -6.68
C ALA A 50 -13.55 -9.97 -7.11
N ASP A 51 -13.43 -8.71 -6.70
CA ASP A 51 -14.40 -7.66 -6.98
C ASP A 51 -14.21 -7.00 -8.36
N THR A 52 -12.96 -6.78 -8.79
CA THR A 52 -12.65 -6.05 -10.04
C THR A 52 -12.28 -6.94 -11.22
N GLY A 53 -11.96 -8.22 -10.98
CA GLY A 53 -11.39 -9.14 -11.96
C GLY A 53 -9.94 -8.86 -12.36
N HIS A 54 -9.24 -7.98 -11.64
CA HIS A 54 -7.86 -7.58 -11.93
C HIS A 54 -6.96 -7.72 -10.71
N GLU A 55 -5.72 -8.18 -10.90
CA GLU A 55 -4.73 -8.28 -9.82
C GLU A 55 -4.33 -6.88 -9.30
N LEU A 56 -4.21 -6.75 -7.98
CA LEU A 56 -3.74 -5.51 -7.36
C LEU A 56 -2.21 -5.41 -7.43
N THR A 57 -1.71 -4.71 -8.43
CA THR A 57 -0.26 -4.49 -8.62
C THR A 57 0.20 -3.13 -8.09
N PRO A 58 1.50 -2.93 -7.80
CA PRO A 58 2.05 -1.63 -7.44
C PRO A 58 1.75 -0.53 -8.46
N ALA A 59 1.74 -0.88 -9.76
CA ALA A 59 1.41 0.05 -10.83
C ALA A 59 -0.05 0.52 -10.77
N VAL A 60 -1.00 -0.39 -10.48
CA VAL A 60 -2.41 -0.06 -10.29
C VAL A 60 -2.57 0.87 -9.10
N VAL A 61 -1.97 0.54 -7.95
CA VAL A 61 -2.02 1.41 -6.76
C VAL A 61 -1.49 2.81 -7.08
N VAL A 62 -0.32 2.91 -7.71
CA VAL A 62 0.25 4.21 -8.08
C VAL A 62 -0.66 4.99 -9.03
N HIS A 63 -1.28 4.32 -10.00
CA HIS A 63 -2.22 4.93 -10.94
C HIS A 63 -3.44 5.53 -10.22
N GLU A 64 -4.09 4.73 -9.38
CA GLU A 64 -5.29 5.13 -8.65
C GLU A 64 -5.01 6.26 -7.65
N LEU A 65 -3.89 6.19 -6.93
CA LEU A 65 -3.49 7.23 -5.97
C LEU A 65 -3.09 8.55 -6.64
N ALA A 66 -2.69 8.53 -7.91
CA ALA A 66 -2.31 9.74 -8.64
C ALA A 66 -3.52 10.62 -8.97
N ASP A 67 -4.72 10.04 -9.08
CA ASP A 67 -5.98 10.76 -9.35
C ASP A 67 -6.55 11.44 -8.10
N ALA A 68 -6.20 10.92 -6.91
CA ALA A 68 -6.69 11.45 -5.66
C ALA A 68 -6.28 12.93 -5.44
N PRO A 69 -7.20 13.82 -5.04
CA PRO A 69 -6.93 15.26 -4.93
C PRO A 69 -6.03 15.63 -3.74
N ASP A 70 -5.87 14.73 -2.77
CA ASP A 70 -5.06 14.95 -1.57
C ASP A 70 -3.55 14.92 -1.85
N GLU A 71 -2.77 15.67 -1.07
CA GLU A 71 -1.30 15.71 -1.20
C GLU A 71 -0.62 14.58 -0.39
N ARG A 72 -1.22 14.17 0.73
CA ARG A 72 -0.64 13.16 1.64
C ARG A 72 -0.98 11.75 1.18
N LEU A 73 0.03 10.89 1.13
CA LEU A 73 -0.13 9.52 0.64
C LEU A 73 -1.18 8.68 1.40
N PRO A 74 -1.27 8.74 2.75
CA PRO A 74 -2.33 8.03 3.48
C PRO A 74 -3.73 8.55 3.16
N SER A 75 -3.88 9.86 2.91
CA SER A 75 -5.16 10.45 2.53
C SER A 75 -5.58 10.00 1.13
N LYS A 76 -4.65 9.98 0.16
CA LYS A 76 -4.89 9.44 -1.18
C LYS A 76 -5.36 7.98 -1.12
N TRP A 77 -4.71 7.18 -0.28
CA TRP A 77 -5.06 5.76 -0.06
C TRP A 77 -6.48 5.61 0.49
N ASN A 78 -6.82 6.36 1.53
CA ASN A 78 -8.16 6.32 2.11
C ASN A 78 -9.24 6.85 1.15
N TRP A 79 -8.91 7.84 0.32
CA TRP A 79 -9.81 8.35 -0.71
C TRP A 79 -10.15 7.25 -1.72
N TRP A 80 -9.14 6.53 -2.22
CA TRP A 80 -9.33 5.45 -3.17
C TRP A 80 -10.09 4.26 -2.56
N LEU A 81 -9.74 3.84 -1.35
CA LEU A 81 -10.50 2.83 -0.62
C LEU A 81 -11.94 3.27 -0.33
N GLY A 82 -12.19 4.57 -0.15
CA GLY A 82 -13.55 5.10 -0.03
C GLY A 82 -14.37 4.88 -1.31
N SER A 83 -13.75 5.04 -2.48
CA SER A 83 -14.38 4.71 -3.77
C SER A 83 -14.67 3.21 -3.91
N LEU A 84 -13.75 2.34 -3.48
CA LEU A 84 -13.95 0.88 -3.47
C LEU A 84 -15.03 0.45 -2.47
N GLU A 85 -15.08 1.07 -1.30
CA GLU A 85 -16.12 0.85 -0.28
C GLU A 85 -17.51 1.21 -0.81
N LEU A 86 -17.63 2.30 -1.58
CA LEU A 86 -18.90 2.70 -2.19
C LEU A 86 -19.34 1.76 -3.33
N ALA A 87 -18.39 1.15 -4.04
CA ALA A 87 -18.67 0.30 -5.19
C ALA A 87 -18.95 -1.17 -4.80
N PHE A 88 -18.16 -1.72 -3.88
CA PHE A 88 -18.11 -3.14 -3.56
C PHE A 88 -18.34 -3.43 -2.07
N GLY A 89 -17.91 -2.50 -1.20
CA GLY A 89 -18.07 -2.60 0.25
C GLY A 89 -17.04 -3.50 0.94
N ASP A 90 -16.93 -3.29 2.25
CA ASP A 90 -16.08 -4.03 3.19
C ASP A 90 -14.56 -3.87 2.89
N TYR A 91 -14.18 -2.70 2.40
CA TYR A 91 -12.81 -2.19 2.25
C TYR A 91 -12.34 -1.32 3.44
N ALA A 92 -13.24 -1.02 4.38
CA ALA A 92 -12.95 -0.18 5.54
C ALA A 92 -11.81 -0.72 6.44
N GLU A 93 -11.56 -2.03 6.44
CA GLU A 93 -10.49 -2.66 7.20
C GLU A 93 -9.08 -2.31 6.68
N PHE A 94 -8.95 -2.05 5.37
CA PHE A 94 -7.68 -1.71 4.73
C PHE A 94 -7.35 -0.21 4.82
N GLN A 95 -8.24 0.60 5.38
CA GLN A 95 -8.00 2.04 5.53
C GLN A 95 -6.88 2.31 6.54
N VAL A 96 -6.02 3.27 6.19
CA VAL A 96 -5.02 3.78 7.11
C VAL A 96 -5.73 4.67 8.12
N ARG A 97 -5.93 4.15 9.34
CA ARG A 97 -6.36 4.98 10.46
C ARG A 97 -5.20 5.89 10.86
N ALA A 98 -5.27 7.15 10.43
CA ALA A 98 -4.40 8.17 10.99
C ALA A 98 -4.69 8.25 12.50
N VAL A 99 -3.76 7.77 13.34
CA VAL A 99 -3.73 8.18 14.73
C VAL A 99 -3.57 9.69 14.74
N GLY A 100 -4.60 10.38 15.22
CA GLY A 100 -4.60 11.76 15.69
C GLY A 100 -3.92 12.80 14.80
N ARG A 101 -4.70 13.62 14.11
CA ARG A 101 -4.33 15.03 14.00
C ARG A 101 -4.32 15.61 15.42
N GLU A 102 -3.15 16.01 15.89
CA GLU A 102 -2.98 17.01 16.96
C GLU A 102 -2.56 18.35 16.33
#